data_AF-A0A957YIA9-F1
#
_entry.id   AF-A0A957YIA9-F1
#
_cell.length_a   1.000
_cell.length_b   1.000
_cell.length_c   1.000
_cell.angle_alpha   90.00
_cell.angle_beta   90.00
_cell.angle_gamma   90.00
#
_symmetry.space_group_name_H-M   'P 1'
#
loop_
_entity.id
_entity.type
_entity.pdbx_description
1 polymer ?
#
loop_
_entity_poly.entity_id
_entity_poly.type
_entity_poly.pdbx_seq_one_letter_code
_entity_poly.pdbx_strand_id
1 'polypeptide(L)' 'MTDQDANKKLLRIHKRRLQVLKEQKATFGINAPPHIDIEIEDLEAEIEKLQQGGTETFTPEASLPADLPPAPKKLN' A
#
# COMPACT_ATOMS: atom_id res chain seq x y z
N MET A 1 14.92 25.05 6.01
CA MET A 1 14.08 23.86 5.89
C MET A 1 14.73 22.99 4.84
N THR A 2 15.28 21.84 5.21
CA THR A 2 15.99 21.00 4.23
C THR A 2 14.99 20.12 3.48
N ASP A 3 15.26 19.80 2.22
CA ASP A 3 14.40 18.90 1.40
C ASP A 3 14.19 17.53 2.08
N GLN A 4 15.16 17.13 2.90
CA GLN A 4 15.11 15.94 3.75
C GLN A 4 14.00 16.01 4.82
N ASP A 5 13.76 17.18 5.42
CA ASP A 5 12.68 17.36 6.40
C ASP A 5 11.30 17.32 5.74
N ALA A 6 11.20 17.87 4.53
CA ALA A 6 9.98 17.83 3.73
C ALA A 6 9.61 16.40 3.32
N ASN A 7 10.58 15.62 2.83
CA ASN A 7 10.39 14.22 2.47
C ASN A 7 9.97 13.36 3.68
N LYS A 8 10.59 13.56 4.85
CA LYS A 8 10.19 12.87 6.08
C LYS A 8 8.76 13.19 6.50
N LYS A 9 8.35 14.46 6.37
CA LYS A 9 6.99 14.89 6.68
C LYS A 9 5.98 14.25 5.73
N LEU A 10 6.28 14.26 4.43
CA LEU A 10 5.44 13.65 3.40
C LEU A 10 5.30 12.14 3.62
N LEU A 11 6.41 11.45 3.89
CA LEU A 11 6.41 10.02 4.20
C LEU A 11 5.56 9.68 5.43
N ARG A 12 5.55 10.52 6.47
CA ARG A 12 4.69 10.33 7.65
C ARG A 12 3.21 10.46 7.30
N ILE A 13 2.86 11.42 6.43
CA ILE A 13 1.48 11.63 5.97
C ILE A 13 1.01 10.40 5.18
N HIS A 14 1.80 9.95 4.22
CA HIS A 14 1.47 8.81 3.36
C HIS A 14 1.34 7.52 4.17
N LYS A 15 2.26 7.26 5.11
CA LYS A 15 2.14 6.09 6.01
C LYS A 15 0.87 6.11 6.85
N ARG A 16 0.49 7.28 7.37
CA ARG A 16 -0.75 7.41 8.16
C ARG A 16 -1.98 7.14 7.29
N ARG A 17 -2.00 7.66 6.06
CA ARG A 17 -3.10 7.43 5.12
C ARG A 17 -3.18 5.96 4.71
N LEU A 18 -2.05 5.34 4.41
CA LEU A 18 -1.95 3.92 4.08
C LEU A 18 -2.51 3.03 5.19
N GLN A 19 -2.18 3.33 6.45
CA GLN A 19 -2.72 2.59 7.59
C GLN A 19 -4.25 2.65 7.63
N VAL A 20 -4.85 3.83 7.46
CA VAL A 20 -6.31 4.01 7.47
C VAL A 20 -6.97 3.22 6.34
N LEU A 21 -6.39 3.24 5.14
CA LEU A 21 -6.94 2.50 4.00
C LEU A 21 -6.84 0.99 4.20
N LYS A 22 -5.73 0.50 4.78
CA LYS A 22 -5.59 -0.92 5.16
C LYS A 22 -6.60 -1.34 6.23
N GLU A 23 -6.85 -0.48 7.23
CA GLU A 23 -7.91 -0.70 8.24
C GLU A 23 -9.30 -0.73 7.60
N GLN A 24 -9.59 0.17 6.65
CA GLN A 24 -10.84 0.17 5.90
C GLN A 24 -10.99 -1.11 5.08
N LYS A 25 -9.97 -1.52 4.33
CA LYS A 25 -9.96 -2.78 3.58
C LYS A 25 -10.17 -3.97 4.50
N ALA A 26 -9.53 -4.01 5.67
CA ALA A 26 -9.74 -5.06 6.65
C ALA A 26 -11.16 -5.07 7.24
N THR A 27 -11.77 -3.89 7.42
CA THR A 27 -13.13 -3.74 7.95
C THR A 27 -14.19 -4.16 6.94
N PHE A 28 -14.06 -3.74 5.68
CA PHE A 28 -15.05 -4.01 4.63
C PHE A 28 -14.79 -5.33 3.88
N GLY A 29 -13.56 -5.84 3.92
CA GLY A 29 -13.16 -7.09 3.26
C GLY A 29 -13.47 -7.07 1.77
N ILE A 30 -14.26 -8.04 1.34
CA ILE A 30 -14.74 -8.19 -0.05
C ILE A 30 -15.64 -7.03 -0.50
N ASN A 31 -16.32 -6.36 0.44
CA ASN A 31 -17.19 -5.23 0.11
C ASN A 31 -16.42 -3.89 0.06
N ALA A 32 -15.10 -3.92 0.26
CA ALA A 32 -14.28 -2.73 0.12
C ALA A 32 -14.39 -2.22 -1.33
N PRO A 33 -14.65 -0.92 -1.52
CA PRO A 33 -14.61 -0.35 -2.85
C PRO A 33 -13.23 -0.57 -3.52
N PRO A 34 -13.20 -0.85 -4.84
CA PRO A 34 -11.94 -1.13 -5.54
C PRO A 34 -10.98 0.07 -5.57
N HIS A 35 -11.47 1.29 -5.37
CA HIS A 35 -10.60 2.47 -5.26
C HIS A 35 -9.70 2.43 -4.02
N ILE A 36 -10.08 1.70 -2.96
CA ILE A 36 -9.24 1.54 -1.76
C ILE A 36 -7.98 0.74 -2.10
N ASP A 37 -8.11 -0.31 -2.90
CA ASP A 37 -6.98 -1.12 -3.33
C ASP A 37 -6.01 -0.31 -4.19
N ILE A 38 -6.55 0.47 -5.13
CA ILE A 38 -5.77 1.38 -5.98
C ILE A 38 -5.05 2.45 -5.14
N GLU A 39 -5.74 3.09 -4.19
CA GLU A 39 -5.12 4.09 -3.30
C GLU A 39 -4.02 3.47 -2.41
N ILE A 40 -4.17 2.21 -1.99
CA ILE A 40 -3.14 1.49 -1.23
C ILE A 40 -1.89 1.28 -2.09
N GLU A 41 -2.05 0.75 -3.30
CA GLU A 41 -0.95 0.50 -4.24
C GLU A 41 -0.19 1.78 -4.58
N ASP A 42 -0.92 2.86 -4.88
CA ASP A 42 -0.34 4.17 -5.18
C ASP A 42 0.47 4.72 -4.01
N LEU A 43 -0.07 4.65 -2.79
CA LEU A 43 0.60 5.14 -1.59
C LEU A 43 1.82 4.29 -1.22
N GLU A 44 1.77 2.98 -1.40
CA GLU A 44 2.92 2.10 -1.18
C GLU A 44 4.06 2.46 -2.14
N ALA A 45 3.75 2.64 -3.43
CA ALA A 45 4.72 3.06 -4.43
C ALA A 45 5.31 4.45 -4.12
N GLU A 46 4.49 5.40 -3.66
CA GLU A 46 4.96 6.74 -3.31
C GLU A 46 5.83 6.75 -2.05
N ILE A 47 5.47 5.97 -1.03
CA ILE A 47 6.31 5.79 0.17
C ILE A 47 7.65 5.17 -0.19
N GLU A 48 7.65 4.16 -1.05
CA GLU A 48 8.88 3.51 -1.51
C GLU A 48 9.79 4.51 -2.24
N LYS A 49 9.25 5.30 -3.18
CA LYS A 49 10.00 6.36 -3.87
C LYS A 49 10.60 7.38 -2.90
N LEU A 50 9.84 7.80 -1.90
CA LEU A 50 10.31 8.74 -0.87
C LEU A 50 11.39 8.14 0.04
N GLN A 51 11.36 6.82 0.29
CA GLN A 51 12.38 6.12 1.08
C GLN A 51 13.67 5.90 0.31
N GLN A 52 13.59 5.60 -0.99
CA GLN A 52 14.74 5.36 -1.85
C GLN A 52 15.49 6.63 -2.25
N GLY A 53 15.05 7.81 -1.79
CA GLY A 53 15.75 9.07 -2.04
C GLY A 53 15.72 9.53 -3.51
N GLY A 54 14.85 8.95 -4.34
CA GLY A 54 14.68 9.38 -5.73
C GLY A 54 15.80 8.97 -6.69
N THR A 55 16.40 7.79 -6.54
CA THR A 55 17.23 7.19 -7.59
C THR A 55 16.64 5.86 -8.03
N GLU A 56 16.21 5.84 -9.28
CA GLU A 56 15.49 4.79 -9.97
C GLU A 56 16.07 3.38 -9.75
N THR A 57 15.26 2.49 -9.18
CA THR A 57 15.19 1.10 -9.64
C THR A 57 13.74 0.67 -9.59
N PHE A 58 13.02 0.89 -10.70
CA PHE A 58 11.76 0.23 -10.96
C PHE A 58 12.04 -1.26 -11.12
N THR A 59 11.92 -2.02 -10.03
CA THR A 59 11.76 -3.48 -10.09
C THR A 59 10.29 -3.76 -9.80
N PRO A 60 9.46 -3.98 -10.82
CA PRO A 60 8.15 -4.57 -10.63
C PRO A 60 8.36 -6.07 -10.41
N GLU A 61 9.05 -6.43 -9.32
CA GLU A 61 9.25 -7.82 -8.94
C GLU A 61 8.30 -8.15 -7.80
N ALA A 62 7.13 -8.64 -8.20
CA ALA A 62 6.41 -9.69 -7.51
C ALA A 62 6.34 -9.59 -5.97
N SER A 63 5.40 -8.81 -5.47
CA SER A 63 4.77 -9.12 -4.19
C SER A 63 3.26 -9.22 -4.37
N LEU A 64 2.84 -10.25 -5.12
CA LEU A 64 1.54 -10.86 -4.82
C LEU A 64 1.61 -11.26 -3.34
N PRO A 65 0.65 -10.85 -2.48
CA PRO A 65 0.52 -11.48 -1.19
C PRO A 65 0.15 -12.94 -1.44
N ALA A 66 1.13 -13.83 -1.33
CA ALA A 66 0.97 -15.28 -1.33
C ALA A 66 0.34 -15.77 -0.02
N ASP A 67 -0.76 -15.12 0.40
CA ASP A 67 -1.62 -15.61 1.48
C ASP A 67 -3.07 -15.27 1.17
N LEU A 68 -3.53 -15.74 0.00
CA LEU A 68 -4.94 -16.06 -0.17
C LEU A 68 -5.14 -17.43 0.48
N PRO A 69 -5.89 -17.56 1.59
CA PRO A 69 -6.23 -18.88 2.10
C PRO A 69 -6.96 -19.65 1.00
N PRO A 70 -6.65 -20.94 0.76
CA PRO A 70 -7.37 -21.72 -0.24
C PRO A 70 -8.85 -21.74 0.14
N ALA A 71 -9.68 -21.19 -0.75
CA ALA A 71 -11.13 -21.21 -0.59
C ALA A 71 -11.59 -22.65 -0.28
N PRO A 72 -12.37 -22.87 0.80
CA PRO A 72 -12.90 -24.20 1.07
C PRO A 72 -13.83 -24.59 -0.07
N LYS A 73 -13.51 -25.74 -0.69
CA LYS A 73 -14.29 -26.37 -1.74
C LYS A 73 -15.75 -26.47 -1.32
N LYS A 74 -16.67 -26.05 -2.20
CA LYS A 74 -18.09 -26.31 -2.02
C LYS A 74 -18.29 -27.82 -1.88
N LEU A 75 -18.81 -28.24 -0.72
CA LEU A 75 -19.38 -29.56 -0.52
C LEU A 75 -20.89 -29.41 -0.58
N ASN A 76 -21.46 -29.78 -1.72
CA ASN A 76 -22.73 -30.49 -1.91
C ASN A 76 -23.01 -30.66 -3.40
#